data_AF-A0A653E3R5-F1
#
_entry.id   AF-A0A653E3R5-F1
#
_cell.length_a   1.000
_cell.length_b   1.000
_cell.length_c   1.000
_cell.angle_alpha   90.00
_cell.angle_beta   90.00
_cell.angle_gamma   90.00
#
_symmetry.space_group_name_H-M   'P 1'
#
loop_
_entity.id
_entity.type
_entity.pdbx_description
1 polymer ?
#
loop_
_entity_poly.entity_id
_entity_poly.type
_entity_poly.pdbx_seq_one_letter_code
_entity_poly.pdbx_strand_id
1 'polypeptide(L)'
;MRINTLLVGAVVSLVCLNANAIDSKYREKLERSGCTQISEMQGCDINKTKAENAKAGYGSSQTEATPKASTGHGDRQLTAVSDEGLTVAKIRIDAKNQVWVNGKSVKAKHTGGALHFQQGMITYTVTDNPDAASFWMDTDAGTKGDIKAQSGM
;
A
#
# COMPACT_ATOMS: atom_id res chain seq x y z
N MET A 1 45.30 32.13 6.89
CA MET A 1 44.56 33.37 6.56
C MET A 1 43.07 33.06 6.72
N ARG A 2 42.38 33.77 7.62
CA ARG A 2 40.93 33.68 7.82
C ARG A 2 40.27 34.66 6.85
N ILE A 3 39.37 34.20 5.99
CA ILE A 3 38.41 35.06 5.31
C ILE A 3 37.05 34.36 5.39
N ASN A 4 36.13 35.03 6.08
CA ASN A 4 34.74 34.70 6.32
C ASN A 4 33.95 35.89 5.80
N THR A 5 33.07 35.72 4.80
CA THR A 5 31.89 36.59 4.60
C THR A 5 31.00 36.14 3.41
N LEU A 6 29.69 36.16 3.71
CA LEU A 6 28.53 36.47 2.85
C LEU A 6 28.09 35.40 1.82
N LEU A 7 27.02 34.62 2.11
CA LEU A 7 25.59 34.89 1.82
C LEU A 7 25.27 35.09 0.33
N VAL A 8 24.42 34.21 -0.22
CA VAL A 8 23.25 34.47 -1.11
C VAL A 8 22.89 33.18 -1.87
N GLY A 9 21.62 32.78 -1.83
CA GLY A 9 21.07 31.78 -2.76
C GLY A 9 20.00 30.83 -2.19
N ALA A 10 18.97 31.36 -1.52
CA ALA A 10 17.76 30.59 -1.24
C ALA A 10 16.95 30.42 -2.53
N VAL A 11 16.86 29.19 -3.05
CA VAL A 11 15.83 28.78 -4.02
C VAL A 11 15.17 27.53 -3.47
N VAL A 12 14.13 27.73 -2.69
CA VAL A 12 13.18 26.68 -2.32
C VAL A 12 12.05 26.76 -3.34
N SER A 13 12.10 25.91 -4.38
CA SER A 13 10.98 25.73 -5.28
C SER A 13 9.87 24.97 -4.55
N LEU A 14 8.89 25.72 -4.03
CA LEU A 14 7.60 25.18 -3.61
C LEU A 14 6.86 24.68 -4.85
N VAL A 15 6.79 23.37 -5.04
CA VAL A 15 5.80 22.76 -5.95
C VAL A 15 4.46 22.68 -5.22
N CYS A 16 3.55 23.60 -5.57
CA CYS A 16 2.16 23.53 -5.13
C CYS A 16 1.48 22.32 -5.79
N LEU A 17 1.26 21.25 -5.02
CA LEU A 17 0.33 20.20 -5.41
C LEU A 17 -1.09 20.76 -5.27
N ASN A 18 -1.80 20.93 -6.39
CA ASN A 18 -3.21 21.29 -6.40
C ASN A 18 -3.99 20.20 -5.65
N ALA A 19 -4.33 20.47 -4.39
CA ALA A 19 -5.35 19.73 -3.66
C ALA A 19 -6.68 20.03 -4.34
N ASN A 20 -7.10 19.18 -5.28
CA ASN A 20 -8.45 19.24 -5.83
C ASN A 20 -9.42 19.08 -4.67
N ALA A 21 -10.07 20.17 -4.28
CA ALA A 21 -11.17 20.15 -3.34
C ALA A 21 -12.25 19.25 -3.95
N ILE A 22 -12.34 18.01 -3.47
CA ILE A 22 -13.44 17.11 -3.81
C ILE A 22 -14.69 17.81 -3.26
N ASP A 23 -15.44 18.41 -4.17
CA ASP A 23 -16.66 19.16 -3.89
C ASP A 23 -17.54 18.36 -2.91
N SER A 24 -17.97 19.00 -1.82
CA SER A 24 -18.72 18.31 -0.77
C SER A 24 -20.01 17.68 -1.29
N LYS A 25 -20.62 18.28 -2.33
CA LYS A 25 -21.80 17.71 -3.01
C LYS A 25 -21.44 16.48 -3.82
N TYR A 26 -20.26 16.44 -4.42
CA TYR A 26 -19.80 15.26 -5.15
C TYR A 26 -19.53 14.08 -4.20
N ARG A 27 -18.99 14.33 -3.00
CA ARG A 27 -18.87 13.29 -1.96
C ARG A 27 -20.24 12.74 -1.53
N GLU A 28 -21.21 13.62 -1.30
CA GLU A 28 -22.58 13.22 -0.94
C GLU A 28 -23.24 12.38 -2.05
N LYS A 29 -22.96 12.69 -3.33
CA LYS A 29 -23.43 11.87 -4.47
C LYS A 29 -22.81 10.48 -4.49
N LEU A 30 -21.50 10.38 -4.25
CA LEU A 30 -20.80 9.09 -4.15
C LEU A 30 -21.39 8.24 -3.01
N GLU A 31 -21.62 8.82 -1.84
CA GLU A 31 -22.22 8.11 -0.70
C GLU A 31 -23.66 7.66 -0.98
N ARG A 32 -24.50 8.53 -1.56
CA ARG A 32 -25.89 8.22 -1.91
C ARG A 32 -26.01 7.12 -2.97
N SER A 33 -25.14 7.16 -3.97
CA SER A 33 -25.10 6.18 -5.06
C SER A 33 -24.36 4.90 -4.69
N GLY A 34 -23.63 4.88 -3.57
CA GLY A 34 -22.77 3.77 -3.17
C GLY A 34 -21.52 3.60 -4.04
N CYS A 35 -21.21 4.58 -4.89
CA CYS A 35 -20.02 4.59 -5.73
C CYS A 35 -18.81 5.19 -5.01
N THR A 36 -17.61 4.84 -5.47
CA THR A 36 -16.35 5.52 -5.19
C THR A 36 -15.86 6.22 -6.45
N GLN A 37 -14.90 7.14 -6.31
CA GLN A 37 -14.30 7.80 -7.48
C GLN A 37 -13.69 6.80 -8.48
N ILE A 38 -13.14 5.69 -7.98
CA ILE A 38 -12.56 4.62 -8.80
C ILE A 38 -13.66 3.82 -9.51
N SER A 39 -14.71 3.44 -8.78
CA SER A 39 -15.79 2.64 -9.38
C SER A 39 -16.63 3.47 -10.35
N GLU A 40 -16.74 4.79 -10.17
CA GLU A 40 -17.38 5.67 -11.16
C GLU A 40 -16.66 5.60 -12.51
N MET A 41 -15.33 5.67 -12.50
CA MET A 41 -14.53 5.50 -13.72
C MET A 41 -14.69 4.11 -14.36
N GLN A 42 -15.10 3.11 -13.58
CA GLN A 42 -15.34 1.74 -14.03
C GLN A 42 -16.80 1.49 -14.45
N GLY A 43 -17.68 2.49 -14.32
CA GLY A 43 -19.08 2.41 -14.78
C GLY A 43 -20.15 2.42 -13.68
N CYS A 44 -19.78 2.66 -12.42
CA CYS A 44 -20.75 2.93 -11.35
C CYS A 44 -21.38 4.32 -11.55
N ASP A 45 -22.71 4.38 -11.69
CA ASP A 45 -23.39 5.64 -12.00
C ASP A 45 -23.78 6.40 -10.71
N ILE A 46 -23.15 7.55 -10.49
CA ILE A 46 -23.38 8.40 -9.31
C ILE A 46 -24.78 9.03 -9.24
N ASN A 47 -25.56 8.95 -10.32
CA ASN A 47 -26.94 9.43 -10.37
C ASN A 47 -27.96 8.33 -10.04
N LYS A 48 -27.55 7.06 -10.02
CA LYS A 48 -28.41 5.94 -9.63
C LYS A 48 -28.41 5.72 -8.13
N THR A 49 -29.42 5.03 -7.64
CA THR A 49 -29.46 4.65 -6.22
C THR A 49 -28.45 3.54 -5.93
N LYS A 50 -27.99 3.47 -4.69
CA LYS A 50 -27.12 2.38 -4.20
C LYS A 50 -27.66 0.99 -4.50
N ALA A 51 -28.98 0.78 -4.44
CA ALA A 51 -29.59 -0.51 -4.73
C ALA A 51 -29.52 -0.87 -6.22
N GLU A 52 -29.68 0.11 -7.11
CA GLU A 52 -29.57 -0.10 -8.55
C GLU A 52 -28.12 -0.37 -8.96
N ASN A 53 -27.17 0.38 -8.40
CA ASN A 53 -25.75 0.13 -8.63
C ASN A 53 -25.34 -1.24 -8.06
N ALA A 54 -25.84 -1.63 -6.89
CA ALA A 54 -25.57 -2.94 -6.30
C ALA A 54 -26.06 -4.09 -7.21
N LYS A 55 -27.24 -3.93 -7.84
CA LYS A 55 -27.74 -4.89 -8.85
C LYS A 55 -26.83 -4.99 -10.08
N ALA A 56 -26.18 -3.89 -10.45
CA ALA A 56 -25.18 -3.84 -11.52
C ALA A 56 -23.79 -4.32 -11.07
N GLY A 57 -23.64 -4.84 -9.84
CA GLY A 57 -22.37 -5.30 -9.29
C GLY A 57 -21.54 -4.22 -8.59
N TYR A 58 -22.05 -2.98 -8.52
CA TYR A 58 -21.39 -1.83 -7.89
C TYR A 58 -22.08 -1.48 -6.58
N GLY A 59 -21.71 -2.13 -5.48
CA GLY A 59 -22.39 -1.85 -4.21
C GLY A 59 -22.12 -2.86 -3.10
N SER A 60 -20.87 -3.28 -2.93
CA SER A 60 -20.50 -3.92 -1.69
C SER A 60 -20.49 -2.85 -0.60
N SER A 61 -21.47 -2.95 0.29
CA SER A 61 -21.60 -2.15 1.51
C SER A 61 -20.24 -1.87 2.17
N GLN A 62 -19.71 -0.67 1.95
CA GLN A 62 -19.17 0.09 3.06
C GLN A 62 -20.37 0.56 3.88
N THR A 63 -20.99 -0.39 4.58
CA THR A 63 -21.55 -0.09 5.90
C THR A 63 -20.38 0.48 6.67
N GLU A 64 -20.61 1.64 7.28
CA GLU A 64 -19.85 2.25 8.37
C GLU A 64 -18.43 1.76 8.60
N ALA A 65 -17.53 2.71 8.82
CA ALA A 65 -16.35 2.53 9.64
C ALA A 65 -16.72 2.05 11.07
N THR A 66 -17.30 0.86 11.19
CA THR A 66 -16.92 -0.10 12.19
C THR A 66 -15.68 -0.79 11.60
N PRO A 67 -14.62 -1.03 12.39
CA PRO A 67 -13.46 -1.76 11.91
C PRO A 67 -13.91 -3.19 11.58
N LYS A 68 -14.39 -3.40 10.36
CA LYS A 68 -14.65 -4.72 9.82
C LYS A 68 -13.28 -5.35 9.67
N ALA A 69 -12.98 -6.22 10.62
CA ALA A 69 -11.86 -7.13 10.60
C ALA A 69 -11.87 -7.90 9.26
N SER A 70 -11.11 -7.36 8.31
CA SER A 70 -10.26 -8.10 7.38
C SER A 70 -8.84 -7.53 7.55
N THR A 71 -8.33 -7.44 8.79
CA THR A 71 -7.57 -8.44 9.58
C THR A 71 -6.08 -8.53 9.23
N GLY A 72 -5.39 -7.39 9.09
CA GLY A 72 -3.92 -7.38 8.91
C GLY A 72 -3.45 -8.26 7.75
N HIS A 73 -2.15 -8.54 7.68
CA HIS A 73 -1.68 -9.59 6.78
C HIS A 73 -2.18 -10.98 7.21
N GLY A 74 -2.78 -11.15 8.40
CA GLY A 74 -3.00 -12.47 9.00
C GLY A 74 -1.68 -13.18 9.33
N ASP A 75 -1.73 -14.40 9.86
CA ASP A 75 -0.51 -15.23 9.96
C ASP A 75 -0.19 -15.74 8.54
N ARG A 76 0.87 -15.19 7.93
CA ARG A 76 1.34 -15.53 6.59
C ARG A 76 2.81 -15.89 6.62
N GLN A 77 3.15 -16.95 5.90
CA GLN A 77 4.52 -17.22 5.49
C GLN A 77 4.69 -16.86 4.02
N LEU A 78 5.75 -16.11 3.75
CA LEU A 78 6.10 -15.62 2.42
C LEU A 78 7.57 -15.96 2.15
N THR A 79 7.89 -16.15 0.87
CA THR A 79 9.25 -16.39 0.40
C THR A 79 9.62 -15.28 -0.56
N ALA A 80 10.67 -14.53 -0.22
CA ALA A 80 11.34 -13.62 -1.14
C ALA A 80 12.24 -14.44 -2.06
N VAL A 81 12.00 -14.33 -3.36
CA VAL A 81 12.76 -15.03 -4.41
C VAL A 81 13.43 -14.03 -5.34
N SER A 82 14.65 -14.33 -5.80
CA SER A 82 15.29 -13.54 -6.85
C SER A 82 14.63 -13.81 -8.21
N ASP A 83 15.02 -13.03 -9.22
CA ASP A 83 14.64 -13.27 -10.62
C ASP A 83 15.04 -14.69 -11.10
N GLU A 84 16.15 -15.22 -10.57
CA GLU A 84 16.64 -16.58 -10.81
C GLU A 84 15.87 -17.67 -10.03
N GLY A 85 14.85 -17.29 -9.25
CA GLY A 85 14.06 -18.19 -8.42
C GLY A 85 14.74 -18.66 -7.14
N LEU A 86 15.92 -18.12 -6.80
CA LEU A 86 16.63 -18.46 -5.57
C LEU A 86 15.95 -17.82 -4.36
N THR A 87 15.85 -18.57 -3.26
CA THR A 87 15.29 -18.03 -2.02
C THR A 87 16.26 -17.05 -1.38
N VAL A 88 15.83 -15.80 -1.24
CA VAL A 88 16.58 -14.72 -0.60
C VAL A 88 16.22 -14.60 0.88
N ALA A 89 14.94 -14.71 1.22
CA ALA A 89 14.50 -14.66 2.60
C ALA A 89 13.16 -15.35 2.84
N LYS A 90 12.98 -15.88 4.05
CA LYS A 90 11.70 -16.35 4.57
C LYS A 90 11.09 -15.27 5.45
N ILE A 91 9.91 -14.80 5.10
CA ILE A 91 9.21 -13.73 5.78
C ILE A 91 8.01 -14.33 6.49
N ARG A 92 7.87 -14.06 7.78
CA ARG A 92 6.67 -14.37 8.55
C ARG A 92 6.02 -13.08 8.97
N ILE A 93 4.70 -13.00 8.82
CA ILE A 93 3.87 -11.92 9.33
C ILE A 93 2.82 -12.55 10.24
N ASP A 94 2.58 -12.00 11.43
CA ASP A 94 1.52 -12.46 12.31
C ASP A 94 0.22 -11.63 12.17
N ALA A 95 -0.84 -12.06 12.86
CA ALA A 95 -2.12 -11.36 12.89
C ALA A 95 -2.05 -9.92 13.48
N LYS A 96 -0.95 -9.54 14.13
CA LYS A 96 -0.70 -8.19 14.66
C LYS A 96 0.20 -7.36 13.73
N ASN A 97 0.48 -7.85 12.51
CA ASN A 97 1.41 -7.24 11.55
C ASN A 97 2.86 -7.15 12.07
N GLN A 98 3.24 -7.99 13.02
CA GLN A 98 4.64 -8.16 13.41
C GLN A 98 5.34 -8.99 12.34
N VAL A 99 6.57 -8.63 12.00
CA VAL A 99 7.30 -9.22 10.89
C VAL A 99 8.60 -9.85 11.38
N TRP A 100 8.89 -11.04 10.86
CA TRP A 100 10.18 -11.71 11.01
C TRP A 100 10.76 -12.02 9.64
N VAL A 101 12.04 -11.73 9.46
CA VAL A 101 12.80 -12.08 8.26
C VAL A 101 13.91 -13.05 8.67
N ASN A 102 13.86 -14.26 8.11
CA ASN A 102 14.74 -15.37 8.48
C ASN A 102 14.73 -15.67 10.00
N GLY A 103 13.55 -15.55 10.62
CA GLY A 103 13.37 -15.76 12.07
C GLY A 103 13.75 -14.57 12.96
N LYS A 104 14.37 -13.51 12.40
CA LYS A 104 14.70 -12.29 13.15
C LYS A 104 13.57 -11.27 13.05
N SER A 105 13.05 -10.81 14.19
CA SER A 105 12.01 -9.77 14.22
C SER A 105 12.55 -8.46 13.66
N VAL A 106 11.76 -7.80 12.82
CA VAL A 106 12.07 -6.51 12.22
C VAL A 106 10.95 -5.51 12.47
N LYS A 107 11.30 -4.24 12.53
CA LYS A 107 10.32 -3.17 12.60
C LYS A 107 9.65 -3.00 11.25
N ALA A 108 8.32 -3.07 11.23
CA ALA A 108 7.53 -2.86 10.03
C ALA A 108 6.62 -1.64 10.18
N LYS A 109 6.41 -0.93 9.07
CA LYS A 109 5.51 0.22 8.99
C LYS A 109 4.42 -0.07 7.99
N HIS A 110 3.17 0.00 8.47
CA HIS A 110 2.01 -0.09 7.60
C HIS A 110 1.67 1.29 7.07
N THR A 111 1.73 1.47 5.75
CA THR A 111 1.40 2.74 5.09
C THR A 111 1.02 2.49 3.64
N GLY A 112 0.00 3.19 3.15
CA GLY A 112 -0.41 3.10 1.74
C GLY A 112 -0.89 1.72 1.29
N GLY A 113 -1.44 0.88 2.19
CA GLY A 113 -1.93 -0.46 1.84
C GLY A 113 -0.83 -1.52 1.69
N ALA A 114 0.35 -1.28 2.29
CA ALA A 114 1.43 -2.25 2.34
C ALA A 114 2.24 -2.14 3.66
N LEU A 115 2.78 -3.26 4.10
CA LEU A 115 3.86 -3.29 5.07
C LEU A 115 5.20 -3.05 4.38
N HIS A 116 5.90 -2.05 4.89
CA HIS A 116 7.27 -1.72 4.52
C HIS A 116 8.18 -2.05 5.69
N PHE A 117 9.20 -2.86 5.45
CA PHE A 117 10.19 -3.23 6.45
C PHE A 117 11.54 -3.49 5.80
N GLN A 118 12.60 -3.46 6.61
CA GLN A 118 13.96 -3.58 6.12
C GLN A 118 14.77 -4.54 6.99
N GLN A 119 15.68 -5.29 6.37
CA GLN A 119 16.70 -6.07 7.07
C GLN A 119 18.05 -5.73 6.47
N GLY A 120 18.83 -4.90 7.18
CA GLY A 120 20.05 -4.33 6.63
C GLY A 120 19.73 -3.38 5.47
N MET A 121 20.32 -3.65 4.30
CA MET A 121 20.14 -2.87 3.07
C MET A 121 18.97 -3.36 2.20
N ILE A 122 18.35 -4.47 2.58
CA ILE A 122 17.24 -5.06 1.82
C ILE A 122 15.92 -4.49 2.33
N THR A 123 15.16 -3.89 1.42
CA THR A 123 13.80 -3.39 1.66
C THR A 123 12.78 -4.37 1.12
N TYR A 124 11.73 -4.60 1.90
CA TYR A 124 10.64 -5.50 1.57
C TYR A 124 9.32 -4.72 1.60
N THR A 125 8.51 -4.92 0.57
CA THR A 125 7.18 -4.33 0.44
C THR A 125 6.18 -5.46 0.25
N VAL A 126 5.33 -5.66 1.25
CA VAL A 126 4.26 -6.66 1.21
C VAL A 126 2.93 -5.94 1.18
N THR A 127 2.17 -6.11 0.11
CA THR A 127 0.88 -5.44 -0.05
C THR A 127 -0.25 -6.19 0.64
N ASP A 128 -1.25 -5.44 1.08
CA ASP A 128 -2.52 -5.96 1.58
C ASP A 128 -3.41 -6.47 0.43
N ASN A 129 -3.20 -5.95 -0.79
CA ASN A 129 -3.99 -6.29 -1.97
C ASN A 129 -3.43 -7.56 -2.64
N PRO A 130 -4.20 -8.66 -2.74
CA PRO A 130 -3.76 -9.89 -3.41
C PRO A 130 -3.49 -9.73 -4.91
N ASP A 131 -4.10 -8.74 -5.57
CA ASP A 131 -3.91 -8.45 -6.99
C ASP A 131 -2.64 -7.61 -7.26
N ALA A 132 -2.03 -7.05 -6.21
CA ALA A 132 -0.80 -6.30 -6.32
C ALA A 132 0.42 -7.17 -5.98
N ALA A 133 1.51 -6.97 -6.72
CA ALA A 133 2.73 -7.72 -6.51
C ALA A 133 3.46 -7.24 -5.24
N SER A 134 3.86 -8.18 -4.38
CA SER A 134 4.79 -7.93 -3.28
C SER A 134 6.22 -8.17 -3.78
N PHE A 135 7.18 -7.37 -3.34
CA PHE A 135 8.55 -7.40 -3.87
C PHE A 135 9.59 -6.99 -2.82
N TRP A 136 10.84 -7.35 -3.08
CA TRP A 136 12.00 -6.93 -2.31
C TRP A 136 13.05 -6.26 -3.20
N MET A 137 13.89 -5.42 -2.61
CA MET A 137 14.99 -4.75 -3.29
C MET A 137 16.18 -4.59 -2.35
N ASP A 138 17.36 -4.99 -2.81
CA ASP A 138 18.64 -4.69 -2.18
C ASP A 138 19.26 -3.50 -2.90
N THR A 139 19.37 -2.38 -2.19
CA THR A 139 19.94 -1.13 -2.74
C THR A 139 21.46 -1.16 -2.81
N ASP A 140 22.13 -2.04 -2.07
CA ASP A 140 23.58 -2.20 -2.09
C ASP A 140 24.01 -3.04 -3.30
N ALA A 141 23.38 -4.21 -3.47
CA ALA A 141 23.65 -5.11 -4.59
C ALA A 141 22.93 -4.70 -5.89
N GLY A 142 21.95 -3.81 -5.82
CA GLY A 142 21.12 -3.41 -6.97
C GLY A 142 20.17 -4.51 -7.45
N THR A 143 19.93 -5.54 -6.66
CA THR A 143 19.09 -6.69 -7.00
C THR A 143 17.67 -6.52 -6.47
N LYS A 144 16.69 -7.15 -7.13
CA LYS A 144 15.28 -7.16 -6.70
C LYS A 144 14.64 -8.50 -7.03
N GLY A 145 13.46 -8.74 -6.49
CA GLY A 145 12.67 -9.91 -6.84
C GLY A 145 11.30 -9.93 -6.18
N ASP A 146 10.56 -11.00 -6.46
CA ASP A 146 9.19 -11.15 -5.98
C ASP A 146 9.14 -11.68 -4.55
N ILE A 147 8.06 -11.35 -3.86
CA ILE A 147 7.68 -11.99 -2.61
C ILE A 147 6.40 -12.79 -2.87
N LYS A 148 6.52 -14.12 -2.78
CA LYS A 148 5.41 -15.04 -3.05
C LYS A 148 4.91 -15.63 -1.75
N ALA A 149 3.61 -15.91 -1.66
CA ALA A 149 3.09 -16.71 -0.56
C ALA A 149 3.81 -18.06 -0.56
N GLN A 150 4.24 -18.51 0.62
CA GLN A 150 4.79 -19.86 0.76
C GLN A 150 3.62 -20.83 0.56
N SER A 151 3.44 -21.32 -0.67
CA SER A 151 2.50 -22.39 -0.95
C SER A 151 2.98 -23.61 -0.17
N GLY A 152 2.19 -24.03 0.83
CA GLY A 152 2.45 -25.26 1.55
C GLY A 152 2.43 -26.44 0.58
N MET A 153 3.44 -27.30 0.69
CA MET A 153 3.35 -28.70 0.27
C MET A 153 2.25 -29.41 1.04
#